data_AF-A0A7L8ADV8-F1
#
_entry.id   AF-A0A7L8ADV8-F1
#
_cell.length_a   1.000
_cell.length_b   1.000
_cell.length_c   1.000
_cell.angle_alpha   90.00
_cell.angle_beta   90.00
_cell.angle_gamma   90.00
#
_symmetry.space_group_name_H-M   'P 1'
#
loop_
_entity.id
_entity.type
_entity.pdbx_description
1 polymer ?
#
loop_
_entity_poly.entity_id
_entity_poly.type
_entity_poly.pdbx_seq_one_letter_code
_entity_poly.pdbx_strand_id
1 'polypeptide(L)'
;MIRKILIGIIAGALTGMFVTSVIVTDTNSLLELFLTKITATSIITGVFCGAYVYFSKSKLKTFFVSIIIGIVLFYIKFLTTGHDFDALTMGAFVGAMLGGVFAIISKILDSYKIYNRLQKRRKKGFGNYR
;
A
#
# COMPACT_ATOMS: atom_id res chain seq x y z
N MET A 1 -7.86 5.80 11.49
CA MET A 1 -8.43 5.08 10.34
C MET A 1 -8.27 5.87 9.05
N ILE A 2 -8.84 7.09 8.94
CA ILE A 2 -8.82 7.93 7.72
C ILE A 2 -7.42 8.15 7.12
N ARG A 3 -6.40 8.41 7.96
CA ARG A 3 -5.02 8.64 7.50
C ARG A 3 -4.40 7.42 6.80
N LYS A 4 -4.69 6.20 7.29
CA LYS A 4 -4.19 4.96 6.69
C LYS A 4 -4.86 4.67 5.35
N ILE A 5 -6.15 4.99 5.24
CA ILE A 5 -6.91 4.88 3.98
C ILE A 5 -6.40 5.90 2.96
N LEU A 6 -6.19 7.17 3.36
CA LEU A 6 -5.60 8.20 2.49
C LEU A 6 -4.22 7.79 1.95
N ILE A 7 -3.35 7.27 2.83
CA ILE A 7 -2.05 6.71 2.42
C ILE A 7 -2.26 5.57 1.41
N GLY A 8 -3.26 4.70 1.64
CA GLY A 8 -3.62 3.62 0.74
C GLY A 8 -4.07 4.10 -0.63
N ILE A 9 -4.91 5.14 -0.71
CA ILE A 9 -5.36 5.74 -1.97
C ILE A 9 -4.17 6.30 -2.75
N ILE A 10 -3.30 7.09 -2.09
CA ILE A 10 -2.14 7.71 -2.73
C ILE A 10 -1.14 6.64 -3.19
N ALA A 11 -0.83 5.66 -2.33
CA ALA A 11 0.05 4.56 -2.69
C ALA A 11 -0.55 3.69 -3.81
N GLY A 12 -1.87 3.45 -3.78
CA GLY A 12 -2.61 2.72 -4.81
C GLY A 12 -2.58 3.41 -6.16
N ALA A 13 -2.76 4.72 -6.18
CA ALA A 13 -2.62 5.54 -7.39
C ALA A 13 -1.21 5.45 -7.98
N LEU A 14 -0.18 5.68 -7.16
CA LEU A 14 1.22 5.66 -7.60
C LEU A 14 1.65 4.27 -8.10
N THR A 15 1.31 3.21 -7.36
CA THR A 15 1.60 1.82 -7.76
C THR A 15 0.82 1.42 -9.00
N GLY A 16 -0.45 1.83 -9.11
CA GLY A 16 -1.29 1.56 -10.26
C GLY A 16 -0.78 2.21 -11.53
N MET A 17 -0.37 3.49 -11.45
CA MET A 17 0.27 4.19 -12.56
C MET A 17 1.58 3.51 -12.96
N PHE A 18 2.44 3.16 -11.99
CA PHE A 18 3.69 2.47 -12.27
C PHE A 18 3.48 1.14 -12.99
N VAL A 19 2.57 0.30 -12.48
CA VAL A 19 2.22 -0.99 -13.10
C VAL A 19 1.67 -0.77 -14.51
N THR A 20 0.75 0.17 -14.67
CA THR A 20 0.18 0.51 -15.98
C THR A 20 1.25 0.96 -16.97
N SER A 21 2.20 1.80 -16.59
CA SER A 21 3.29 2.23 -17.50
C SER A 21 4.21 1.11 -17.95
N VAL A 22 4.39 0.07 -17.12
CA VAL A 22 5.26 -1.06 -17.46
C VAL A 22 4.55 -2.06 -18.38
N ILE A 23 3.22 -2.18 -18.24
CA ILE A 23 2.41 -3.18 -18.96
C ILE A 23 1.78 -2.62 -20.24
N VAL A 24 1.29 -1.39 -20.19
CA VAL A 24 0.62 -0.70 -21.30
C VAL A 24 1.55 0.38 -21.81
N THR A 25 2.33 0.04 -22.85
CA THR A 25 3.35 0.92 -23.43
C THR A 25 2.79 1.98 -24.37
N ASP A 26 1.52 1.88 -24.76
CA ASP A 26 0.93 2.71 -25.83
C ASP A 26 0.35 4.04 -25.32
N THR A 27 0.37 4.29 -24.01
CA THR A 27 -0.18 5.51 -23.41
C THR A 27 0.91 6.55 -23.19
N ASN A 28 0.90 7.63 -23.98
CA ASN A 28 1.87 8.72 -23.91
C ASN A 28 1.48 9.84 -22.91
N SER A 29 0.24 9.84 -22.39
CA SER A 29 -0.26 10.88 -21.49
C SER A 29 -0.49 10.40 -20.05
N LEU A 30 -0.09 11.23 -19.06
CA LEU A 30 -0.25 10.91 -17.63
C LEU A 30 -1.73 10.76 -17.20
N LEU A 31 -2.64 11.48 -17.86
CA LEU A 31 -4.09 11.40 -17.58
C LEU A 31 -4.67 10.06 -18.04
N GLU A 32 -4.29 9.56 -19.21
CA GLU A 32 -4.73 8.24 -19.68
C GLU A 32 -4.21 7.14 -18.75
N LEU A 33 -2.97 7.26 -18.27
CA LEU A 33 -2.39 6.32 -17.31
C LEU A 33 -3.21 6.22 -16.01
N PHE A 34 -3.71 7.36 -15.52
CA PHE A 34 -4.51 7.44 -14.30
C PHE A 34 -5.93 6.89 -14.49
N LEU A 35 -6.53 7.09 -15.67
CA LEU A 35 -7.86 6.60 -16.02
C LEU A 35 -7.91 5.11 -16.39
N THR A 36 -6.77 4.41 -16.42
CA THR A 36 -6.79 2.99 -16.74
C THR A 36 -7.50 2.15 -15.67
N LYS A 37 -8.09 1.05 -16.14
CA LYS A 37 -8.74 0.06 -15.29
C LYS A 37 -7.78 -0.52 -14.23
N ILE A 38 -6.49 -0.64 -14.58
CA ILE A 38 -5.42 -1.13 -13.69
C ILE A 38 -5.21 -0.14 -12.53
N THR A 39 -5.04 1.15 -12.84
CA THR A 39 -4.86 2.20 -11.82
C THR A 39 -6.09 2.29 -10.91
N ALA A 40 -7.30 2.26 -11.47
CA ALA A 40 -8.54 2.25 -10.70
C ALA A 40 -8.61 1.06 -9.72
N THR A 41 -8.31 -0.15 -10.18
CA THR A 41 -8.26 -1.34 -9.30
C THR A 41 -7.19 -1.25 -8.24
N SER A 42 -6.03 -0.66 -8.55
CA SER A 42 -4.95 -0.46 -7.59
C SER A 42 -5.34 0.54 -6.48
N ILE A 43 -6.05 1.62 -6.83
CA ILE A 43 -6.60 2.57 -5.85
C ILE A 43 -7.58 1.87 -4.90
N ILE A 44 -8.51 1.08 -5.45
CA ILE A 44 -9.47 0.29 -4.66
C ILE A 44 -8.71 -0.69 -3.74
N THR A 45 -7.72 -1.39 -4.27
CA THR A 45 -6.85 -2.29 -3.50
C THR A 45 -6.16 -1.53 -2.37
N GLY A 46 -5.67 -0.32 -2.64
CA GLY A 46 -5.08 0.58 -1.65
C GLY A 46 -6.04 0.96 -0.52
N VAL A 47 -7.32 1.20 -0.83
CA VAL A 47 -8.37 1.48 0.17
C VAL A 47 -8.57 0.27 1.08
N PHE A 48 -8.77 -0.93 0.51
CA PHE A 48 -8.99 -2.16 1.29
C PHE A 48 -7.76 -2.53 2.14
N CYS A 49 -6.56 -2.43 1.58
CA CYS A 49 -5.32 -2.63 2.32
C CYS A 49 -5.16 -1.60 3.45
N GLY A 50 -5.44 -0.33 3.20
CA GLY A 50 -5.39 0.73 4.21
C GLY A 50 -6.39 0.54 5.35
N ALA A 51 -7.59 0.04 5.03
CA ALA A 51 -8.59 -0.36 6.01
C ALA A 51 -8.10 -1.57 6.84
N TYR A 52 -7.56 -2.60 6.21
CA TYR A 52 -7.04 -3.79 6.92
C TYR A 52 -5.86 -3.44 7.86
N VAL A 53 -4.93 -2.60 7.40
CA VAL A 53 -3.78 -2.13 8.19
C VAL A 53 -4.20 -1.35 9.43
N TYR A 54 -5.41 -0.77 9.45
CA TYR A 54 -5.93 -0.17 10.67
C TYR A 54 -6.19 -1.21 11.77
N PHE A 55 -6.75 -2.36 11.42
CA PHE A 55 -7.08 -3.43 12.37
C PHE A 55 -5.89 -4.30 12.75
N SER A 56 -4.96 -4.54 11.82
CA SER A 56 -3.83 -5.44 12.07
C SER A 56 -2.71 -4.75 12.87
N LYS A 57 -2.20 -5.46 13.89
CA LYS A 57 -1.03 -5.04 14.70
C LYS A 57 0.30 -5.57 14.18
N SER A 58 0.29 -6.55 13.27
CA SER A 58 1.52 -7.23 12.79
C SER A 58 1.86 -6.83 11.36
N LYS A 59 3.12 -6.38 11.16
CA LYS A 59 3.68 -5.92 9.88
C LYS A 59 3.74 -7.02 8.82
N LEU A 60 4.09 -8.24 9.25
CA LEU A 60 4.11 -9.41 8.35
C LEU A 60 2.68 -9.82 7.96
N LYS A 61 1.74 -9.84 8.92
CA LYS A 61 0.34 -10.17 8.61
C LYS A 61 -0.28 -9.16 7.65
N THR A 62 0.03 -7.86 7.80
CA THR A 62 -0.44 -6.84 6.83
C THR A 62 0.11 -7.07 5.43
N PHE A 63 1.35 -7.54 5.30
CA PHE A 63 1.98 -7.80 4.01
C PHE A 63 1.35 -9.01 3.29
N PHE A 64 1.20 -10.14 3.97
CA PHE A 64 0.59 -11.32 3.34
C PHE A 64 -0.88 -11.12 3.01
N VAL A 65 -1.63 -10.44 3.87
CA VAL A 65 -3.04 -10.19 3.60
C VAL A 65 -3.24 -9.17 2.49
N SER A 66 -2.37 -8.17 2.34
CA SER A 66 -2.47 -7.25 1.19
C SER A 66 -2.22 -7.96 -0.15
N ILE A 67 -1.36 -8.97 -0.19
CA ILE A 67 -1.18 -9.83 -1.39
C ILE A 67 -2.50 -10.55 -1.71
N ILE A 68 -3.13 -11.18 -0.71
CA ILE A 68 -4.40 -11.88 -0.90
C ILE A 68 -5.49 -10.91 -1.37
N ILE A 69 -5.60 -9.74 -0.75
CA ILE A 69 -6.57 -8.70 -1.16
C ILE A 69 -6.34 -8.28 -2.62
N GLY A 70 -5.07 -8.06 -3.01
CA GLY A 70 -4.71 -7.70 -4.38
C GLY A 70 -5.10 -8.77 -5.39
N ILE A 71 -4.78 -10.04 -5.10
CA ILE A 71 -5.17 -11.19 -5.93
C ILE A 71 -6.70 -11.22 -6.12
N VAL A 72 -7.46 -11.11 -5.02
CA VAL A 72 -8.92 -11.18 -5.07
C VAL A 72 -9.52 -10.04 -5.89
N LEU A 73 -9.07 -8.79 -5.68
CA LEU A 73 -9.63 -7.63 -6.38
C LEU A 73 -9.30 -7.63 -7.87
N PHE A 74 -8.08 -8.02 -8.24
CA PHE A 74 -7.71 -8.13 -9.65
C PHE A 74 -8.43 -9.29 -10.33
N TYR A 75 -8.65 -10.41 -9.63
CA TYR A 75 -9.46 -11.51 -10.13
C TYR A 75 -10.93 -11.10 -10.34
N ILE A 76 -11.52 -10.33 -9.42
CA ILE A 76 -12.87 -9.76 -9.58
C ILE A 76 -12.90 -8.78 -10.77
N LYS A 77 -11.87 -7.95 -10.96
CA LYS A 77 -11.75 -7.10 -12.15
C LYS A 77 -11.70 -7.94 -13.42
N PHE A 78 -10.95 -9.03 -13.43
CA PHE A 78 -10.89 -9.91 -14.58
C PHE A 78 -12.27 -10.47 -14.93
N LEU A 79 -13.00 -11.00 -13.95
CA LEU A 79 -14.37 -11.52 -14.14
C LEU A 79 -15.34 -10.47 -14.69
N THR A 80 -15.21 -9.20 -14.29
CA THR A 80 -16.13 -8.13 -14.71
C THR A 80 -15.76 -7.49 -16.04
N THR A 81 -14.46 -7.43 -16.40
CA THR A 81 -14.00 -6.73 -17.61
C THR A 81 -13.51 -7.65 -18.73
N GLY A 82 -13.36 -8.96 -18.47
CA GLY A 82 -12.81 -9.93 -19.43
C GLY A 82 -11.36 -9.65 -19.86
N HIS A 83 -10.71 -8.68 -19.23
CA HIS A 83 -9.41 -8.17 -19.65
C HIS A 83 -8.31 -8.94 -18.93
N ASP A 84 -7.82 -9.99 -19.58
CA ASP A 84 -6.80 -10.87 -19.04
C ASP A 84 -5.40 -10.32 -19.34
N PHE A 85 -4.79 -9.77 -18.31
CA PHE A 85 -3.36 -9.46 -18.29
C PHE A 85 -2.72 -10.28 -17.17
N ASP A 86 -3.05 -11.58 -17.06
CA ASP A 86 -2.59 -12.40 -15.94
C ASP A 86 -2.95 -11.76 -14.58
N ALA A 87 -4.26 -11.64 -14.34
CA ALA A 87 -4.80 -10.86 -13.23
C ALA A 87 -4.30 -11.32 -11.85
N LEU A 88 -3.97 -12.60 -11.71
CA LEU A 88 -3.44 -13.16 -10.47
C LEU A 88 -2.06 -12.59 -10.15
N THR A 89 -1.12 -12.59 -11.11
CA THR A 89 0.24 -12.11 -10.88
C THR A 89 0.26 -10.59 -10.68
N MET A 90 -0.53 -9.83 -11.45
CA MET A 90 -0.67 -8.39 -11.27
C MET A 90 -1.28 -8.04 -9.91
N GLY A 91 -2.34 -8.75 -9.50
CA GLY A 91 -2.95 -8.59 -8.20
C GLY A 91 -1.99 -8.88 -7.05
N ALA A 92 -1.23 -9.97 -7.16
CA ALA A 92 -0.20 -10.32 -6.18
C ALA A 92 0.90 -9.25 -6.10
N PHE A 93 1.36 -8.75 -7.25
CA PHE A 93 2.39 -7.72 -7.33
C PHE A 93 1.94 -6.40 -6.72
N VAL A 94 0.77 -5.88 -7.12
CA VAL A 94 0.18 -4.65 -6.55
C VAL A 94 -0.06 -4.81 -5.05
N GLY A 95 -0.61 -5.95 -4.63
CA GLY A 95 -0.84 -6.27 -3.22
C GLY A 95 0.45 -6.33 -2.40
N ALA A 96 1.53 -6.88 -2.96
CA ALA A 96 2.86 -6.90 -2.34
C ALA A 96 3.46 -5.50 -2.23
N MET A 97 3.38 -4.68 -3.29
CA MET A 97 3.87 -3.30 -3.27
C MET A 97 3.16 -2.47 -2.19
N LEU A 98 1.83 -2.52 -2.15
CA LEU A 98 1.04 -1.81 -1.14
C LEU A 98 1.33 -2.31 0.27
N GLY A 99 1.42 -3.64 0.45
CA GLY A 99 1.82 -4.26 1.71
C GLY A 99 3.18 -3.77 2.21
N GLY A 100 4.16 -3.71 1.30
CA GLY A 100 5.50 -3.23 1.58
C GLY A 100 5.50 -1.76 2.02
N VAL A 101 4.79 -0.91 1.30
CA VAL A 101 4.61 0.51 1.66
C VAL A 101 4.02 0.64 3.06
N PHE A 102 2.96 -0.10 3.38
CA PHE A 102 2.37 -0.06 4.72
C PHE A 102 3.29 -0.60 5.81
N ALA A 103 4.08 -1.63 5.52
CA ALA A 103 5.05 -2.18 6.47
C ALA A 103 6.17 -1.16 6.78
N ILE A 104 6.69 -0.46 5.76
CA ILE A 104 7.69 0.59 5.90
C ILE A 104 7.12 1.76 6.72
N ILE A 105 5.93 2.26 6.36
CA ILE A 105 5.29 3.37 7.08
C ILE A 105 5.06 2.99 8.55
N SER A 106 4.59 1.78 8.82
CA SER A 106 4.40 1.28 10.19
C SER A 106 5.72 1.24 10.95
N LYS A 107 6.82 0.82 10.31
CA LYS A 107 8.16 0.84 10.92
C LYS A 107 8.62 2.27 11.24
N ILE A 108 8.43 3.22 10.34
CA ILE A 108 8.79 4.63 10.54
C ILE A 108 8.02 5.22 11.73
N LEU A 109 6.71 4.99 11.81
CA LEU A 109 5.85 5.49 12.90
C LEU A 109 6.26 4.91 14.26
N ASP A 110 6.56 3.61 14.31
CA ASP A 110 7.05 2.96 15.53
C ASP A 110 8.40 3.53 15.98
N SER A 111 9.35 3.66 15.04
CA SER A 111 10.67 4.25 15.31
C SER A 111 10.54 5.68 15.83
N TYR A 112 9.68 6.50 15.21
CA TYR A 112 9.42 7.86 15.65
C TYR A 112 8.81 7.92 17.07
N LYS A 113 7.90 6.99 17.39
CA LYS A 113 7.31 6.89 18.74
C LYS A 113 8.35 6.51 19.79
N ILE A 114 9.27 5.60 19.47
CA ILE A 114 10.38 5.22 20.35
C ILE A 114 11.33 6.40 20.54
N TYR A 115 11.72 7.07 19.46
CA TYR A 115 12.57 8.26 19.51
C TYR A 115 11.99 9.35 20.42
N ASN A 116 10.71 9.70 20.24
CA ASN A 116 10.05 10.70 21.09
C ASN A 116 9.96 10.27 22.56
N ARG A 117 9.76 8.97 22.85
CA ARG A 117 9.80 8.45 24.23
C ARG A 117 11.19 8.57 24.84
N LEU A 118 12.23 8.23 24.09
CA LEU A 118 13.62 8.37 24.53
C LEU A 118 14.00 9.83 24.75
N GLN A 119 13.63 10.72 23.85
CA GLN A 119 13.90 12.16 23.97
C GLN A 119 13.22 12.76 25.22
N LYS A 120 11.96 12.40 25.50
CA LYS A 120 11.27 12.82 26.73
C LYS A 120 11.96 12.30 27.99
N ARG A 121 12.48 11.07 27.97
CA ARG A 121 13.23 10.50 29.11
C ARG A 121 14.59 11.19 29.30
N ARG A 122 15.33 11.44 28.21
CA ARG A 122 16.60 12.20 28.26
C ARG A 122 16.41 13.60 28.85
N LYS A 123 15.34 14.30 28.47
CA LYS A 123 14.98 15.60 29.06
C LYS A 123 14.68 15.54 30.57
N LYS A 124 14.31 14.37 31.10
CA LYS A 124 14.05 14.13 32.53
C LYS A 124 15.28 13.57 33.27
N GLY A 125 16.47 13.63 32.68
CA GLY A 125 17.72 13.15 33.30
C GLY A 125 18.05 11.68 33.04
N PHE A 126 17.28 10.96 32.22
CA PHE A 126 17.60 9.57 31.87
C PHE A 126 18.87 9.51 31.01
N GLY A 127 19.95 8.95 31.57
CA GLY A 127 21.29 8.94 30.96
C GLY A 127 22.29 9.90 31.60
N ASN A 128 21.88 10.69 32.60
CA ASN A 128 22.77 11.50 33.41
C ASN A 128 23.23 10.68 34.63
N TYR A 129 24.05 9.66 34.38
CA TYR A 129 24.73 8.92 35.45
C TYR A 129 26.04 9.65 35.72
N ARG A 130 25.96 10.67 36.58
CA ARG A 130 27.14 11.28 37.19
C ARG A 130 27.30 10.69 38.58
#